data_AF-A0A3Q2DKK0-F1
#
_entry.id   AF-A0A3Q2DKK0-F1
#
_cell.length_a   1.000
_cell.length_b   1.000
_cell.length_c   1.000
_cell.angle_alpha   90.00
_cell.angle_beta   90.00
_cell.angle_gamma   90.00
#
_symmetry.space_group_name_H-M   'P 1'
#
loop_
_entity.id
_entity.type
_entity.pdbx_description
1 polymer ?
#
loop_
_entity_poly.entity_id
_entity_poly.type
_entity_poly.pdbx_seq_one_letter_code
_entity_poly.pdbx_strand_id
1 'polypeptide(L)'
;MVRLELDQVVMRRMKEDDIETIKALVKEGCEGTENRLILHILTRPLCLFILAVFSSILRCLVHSFILALAIPVFLLIVFLKITMPRSTGVLGSSRPYWDYVGSSYRGQQDETLQNPYCRISGKTQGTKKQRRRIGSKDKDKEISSEKITAEREQAAGQVWVADCEGEIVGCIFRESETRPGVRRICRLVTGCWYRREGLGRLLVQSLELKEREAGVHRVYAHVPYPSKVGEAFFRKVGYLQLGEAVDEEEDEEIKKETPERGFMGYPLTKVFYKDL
;
A
#
# COMPACT_ATOMS: atom_id res chain seq x y z
N MET A 1 13.50 -12.85 -17.81
CA MET A 1 12.35 -11.97 -17.52
C MET A 1 11.11 -12.81 -17.80
N VAL A 2 10.30 -13.09 -16.78
CA VAL A 2 9.12 -13.95 -16.92
C VAL A 2 8.03 -13.12 -17.59
N ARG A 3 7.56 -13.53 -18.76
CA ARG A 3 6.49 -12.84 -19.47
C ARG A 3 5.16 -13.23 -18.82
N LEU A 4 4.45 -12.27 -18.25
CA LEU A 4 3.14 -12.51 -17.65
C LEU A 4 2.04 -12.28 -18.69
N GLU A 5 1.24 -13.30 -18.96
CA GLU A 5 0.05 -13.18 -19.79
C GLU A 5 -1.09 -12.57 -18.99
N LEU A 6 -1.32 -11.26 -19.17
CA LEU A 6 -2.29 -10.50 -18.36
C LEU A 6 -3.74 -11.00 -18.51
N ASP A 7 -4.09 -11.68 -19.60
CA ASP A 7 -5.40 -12.29 -19.81
C ASP A 7 -5.65 -13.52 -18.92
N GLN A 8 -4.59 -14.15 -18.42
CA GLN A 8 -4.66 -15.31 -17.54
C GLN A 8 -4.75 -14.94 -16.05
N VAL A 9 -4.44 -13.69 -15.72
CA VAL A 9 -4.46 -13.20 -14.33
C VAL A 9 -5.91 -13.07 -13.85
N VAL A 10 -6.22 -13.75 -12.75
CA VAL A 10 -7.51 -13.66 -12.07
C VAL A 10 -7.35 -12.73 -10.87
N MET A 11 -8.09 -11.64 -10.86
CA MET A 11 -8.14 -10.74 -9.71
C MET A 11 -9.29 -11.15 -8.82
N ARG A 12 -8.98 -11.55 -7.58
CA ARG A 12 -9.96 -12.04 -6.61
C ARG A 12 -9.76 -11.40 -5.24
N ARG A 13 -10.77 -11.49 -4.38
CA ARG A 13 -10.58 -11.14 -2.98
C ARG A 13 -9.59 -12.10 -2.30
N MET A 14 -8.82 -11.55 -1.38
CA MET A 14 -7.93 -12.28 -0.49
C MET A 14 -8.72 -13.26 0.40
N LYS A 15 -8.26 -14.50 0.51
CA LYS A 15 -8.73 -15.52 1.45
C LYS A 15 -7.78 -15.58 2.66
N GLU A 16 -8.20 -16.26 3.74
CA GLU A 16 -7.35 -16.40 4.94
C GLU A 16 -6.03 -17.13 4.65
N ASP A 17 -6.06 -18.14 3.78
CA ASP A 17 -4.88 -18.90 3.35
C ASP A 17 -3.85 -18.03 2.61
N ASP A 18 -4.26 -16.90 2.03
CA ASP A 18 -3.39 -16.00 1.28
C ASP A 18 -2.59 -15.04 2.19
N ILE A 19 -2.96 -14.93 3.48
CA ILE A 19 -2.47 -13.86 4.38
C ILE A 19 -0.95 -13.89 4.51
N GLU A 20 -0.34 -15.05 4.68
CA GLU A 20 1.10 -15.18 4.84
C GLU A 20 1.86 -14.77 3.58
N THR A 21 1.38 -15.22 2.41
CA THR A 21 1.92 -14.86 1.10
C THR A 21 1.85 -13.36 0.86
N ILE A 22 0.71 -12.73 1.19
CA ILE A 22 0.53 -11.28 1.01
C ILE A 22 1.42 -10.49 1.95
N LYS A 23 1.55 -10.92 3.22
CA LYS A 23 2.48 -10.29 4.17
C LYS A 23 3.92 -10.35 3.65
N ALA A 24 4.35 -11.49 3.10
CA ALA A 24 5.66 -11.65 2.50
C ALA A 24 5.84 -10.74 1.27
N LEU A 25 4.86 -10.72 0.37
CA LEU A 25 4.87 -9.90 -0.83
C LEU A 25 4.94 -8.40 -0.50
N VAL A 26 4.13 -7.92 0.45
CA VAL A 26 4.16 -6.52 0.91
C VAL A 26 5.48 -6.19 1.59
N LYS A 27 6.03 -7.09 2.41
CA LYS A 27 7.33 -6.91 3.06
C LYS A 27 8.45 -6.73 2.02
N GLU A 28 8.46 -7.55 0.97
CA GLU A 28 9.40 -7.44 -0.15
C GLU A 28 9.19 -6.14 -0.94
N GLY A 29 7.94 -5.79 -1.25
CA GLY A 29 7.61 -4.58 -2.01
C GLY A 29 7.97 -3.28 -1.30
N CYS A 30 7.90 -3.27 0.03
CA CYS A 30 8.21 -2.12 0.87
C CYS A 30 9.67 -2.09 1.36
N GLU A 31 10.48 -3.09 1.02
CA GLU A 31 11.86 -3.19 1.49
C GLU A 31 12.67 -1.92 1.15
N GLY A 32 13.39 -1.40 2.15
CA GLY A 32 14.22 -0.20 2.02
C GLY A 32 13.44 1.13 1.93
N THR A 33 12.11 1.12 1.83
CA THR A 33 11.29 2.36 1.79
C THR A 33 11.43 3.14 3.09
N GLU A 34 11.42 2.45 4.23
CA GLU A 34 11.62 3.05 5.54
C GLU A 34 12.98 3.76 5.66
N ASN A 35 14.06 3.10 5.23
CA ASN A 35 15.40 3.69 5.30
C ASN A 35 15.50 4.93 4.40
N ARG A 36 14.86 4.91 3.22
CA ARG A 36 14.78 6.07 2.32
C ARG A 36 13.96 7.21 2.93
N LEU A 37 12.89 6.91 3.67
CA LEU A 37 12.11 7.91 4.40
C LEU A 37 12.88 8.53 5.56
N ILE A 38 13.59 7.72 6.35
CA ILE A 38 14.47 8.21 7.42
C ILE A 38 15.52 9.14 6.81
N LEU A 39 16.18 8.71 5.75
CA LEU A 39 17.15 9.55 5.04
C LEU A 39 16.50 10.84 4.51
N HIS A 40 15.28 10.75 3.97
CA HIS A 40 14.53 11.91 3.49
C HIS A 40 14.27 12.93 4.60
N ILE A 41 13.99 12.48 5.82
CA ILE A 41 13.74 13.36 6.97
C ILE A 41 15.04 13.94 7.52
N LEU A 42 16.07 13.10 7.67
CA LEU A 42 17.40 13.51 8.15
C LEU A 42 18.05 14.56 7.25
N THR A 43 17.74 14.56 5.95
CA THR A 43 18.29 15.51 4.99
C THR A 43 17.52 16.84 4.93
N ARG A 44 16.47 17.04 5.74
CA ARG A 44 15.74 18.31 5.77
C ARG A 44 16.49 19.39 6.54
N PRO A 45 16.50 20.66 6.06
CA PRO A 45 17.25 21.75 6.71
C PRO A 45 16.95 21.94 8.20
N LEU A 46 15.68 21.88 8.61
CA LEU A 46 15.35 22.03 10.04
C LEU A 46 15.81 20.83 10.87
N CYS A 47 15.76 19.62 10.31
CA CYS A 47 16.24 18.43 11.01
C CYS A 47 17.76 18.50 11.22
N LEU A 48 18.51 18.88 10.18
CA LEU A 48 19.95 19.12 10.27
C LEU A 48 20.30 20.24 11.24
N PHE A 49 19.53 21.32 11.26
CA PHE A 49 19.71 22.42 12.20
C PHE A 49 19.52 21.96 13.65
N ILE A 50 18.45 21.22 13.94
CA ILE A 50 18.17 20.67 15.27
C ILE A 50 19.30 19.73 15.70
N LEU A 51 19.74 18.83 14.81
CA LEU A 51 20.86 17.94 15.07
C LEU A 51 22.15 18.72 15.38
N ALA A 52 22.43 19.80 14.64
CA ALA A 52 23.59 20.65 14.89
C ALA A 52 23.52 21.34 16.26
N VAL A 53 22.35 21.83 16.67
CA VAL A 53 22.13 22.41 18.01
C VAL A 53 22.38 21.36 19.10
N PHE A 54 21.79 20.17 18.99
CA PHE A 54 22.00 19.09 19.95
C PHE A 54 23.47 18.65 20.01
N SER A 55 24.14 18.52 18.86
CA SER A 55 25.57 18.21 18.81
C SER A 55 26.42 19.31 19.45
N SER A 56 26.06 20.58 19.30
CA SER A 56 26.76 21.70 19.95
C SER A 56 26.62 21.65 21.48
N ILE A 57 25.42 21.38 21.99
CA ILE A 57 25.17 21.22 23.43
C ILE A 57 25.95 20.02 23.97
N LEU A 58 25.88 18.89 23.27
CA LEU A 58 26.53 17.64 23.70
C LEU A 58 28.06 17.77 23.73
N ARG A 59 28.63 18.61 22.87
CA ARG A 59 30.08 18.93 22.88
C ARG A 59 30.53 19.57 24.18
N CYS A 60 29.67 20.31 24.87
CA CYS A 60 30.01 20.87 26.19
C CYS A 60 30.09 19.80 27.28
N LEU A 61 29.49 18.63 27.06
CA LEU A 61 29.43 17.52 28.02
C LEU A 61 30.41 16.40 27.68
N VAL A 62 30.72 16.20 26.40
CA VAL A 62 31.49 15.05 25.89
C VAL A 62 32.82 15.53 25.32
N HIS A 63 33.92 14.94 25.80
CA HIS A 63 35.29 15.32 25.38
C HIS A 63 35.62 14.90 23.92
N SER A 64 34.84 14.00 23.31
CA SER A 64 35.05 13.51 21.95
C SER A 64 34.14 14.20 20.93
N PHE A 65 34.75 14.84 19.93
CA PHE A 65 34.04 15.50 18.83
C PHE A 65 33.19 14.51 18.00
N ILE A 66 33.77 13.36 17.66
CA ILE A 66 33.09 12.34 16.84
C ILE A 66 31.85 11.84 17.57
N LEU A 67 31.97 11.59 18.88
CA LEU A 67 30.88 11.09 19.70
C LEU A 67 29.75 12.12 19.83
N ALA A 68 30.09 13.42 19.96
CA ALA A 68 29.11 14.50 20.01
C ALA A 68 28.29 14.67 18.70
N LEU A 69 28.84 14.25 17.56
CA LEU A 69 28.12 14.22 16.28
C LEU A 69 27.34 12.91 16.09
N ALA A 70 27.94 11.77 16.42
CA ALA A 70 27.35 10.46 16.16
C ALA A 70 26.14 10.17 17.06
N ILE A 71 26.19 10.53 18.35
CA ILE A 71 25.13 10.22 19.31
C ILE A 71 23.79 10.83 18.90
N PRO A 72 23.66 12.14 18.61
CA PRO A 72 22.36 12.73 18.25
C PRO A 72 21.76 12.11 16.99
N VAL A 73 22.59 11.85 15.98
CA VAL A 73 22.15 11.19 14.73
C VAL A 73 21.70 9.76 14.99
N PHE A 74 22.46 8.99 15.77
CA PHE A 74 22.12 7.61 16.11
C PHE A 74 20.83 7.52 16.92
N LEU A 75 20.68 8.35 17.97
CA LEU A 75 19.47 8.41 18.78
C LEU A 75 18.27 8.82 17.94
N LEU A 76 18.42 9.78 17.02
CA LEU A 76 17.36 10.15 16.11
C LEU A 76 17.01 9.00 15.17
N ILE A 77 17.98 8.29 14.58
CA ILE A 77 17.70 7.11 13.74
C ILE A 77 16.93 6.06 14.54
N VAL A 78 17.35 5.74 15.76
CA VAL A 78 16.67 4.79 16.65
C VAL A 78 15.27 5.28 17.00
N PHE A 79 15.10 6.56 17.33
CA PHE A 79 13.80 7.17 17.58
C PHE A 79 12.88 7.06 16.37
N LEU A 80 13.36 7.41 15.17
CA LEU A 80 12.61 7.27 13.93
C LEU A 80 12.33 5.79 13.63
N LYS A 81 13.27 4.88 13.89
CA LYS A 81 13.13 3.40 13.86
C LYS A 81 12.32 2.83 15.03
N ILE A 82 11.72 3.63 15.90
CA ILE A 82 10.79 3.15 16.94
C ILE A 82 9.43 3.81 16.76
N THR A 83 9.41 5.06 16.28
CA THR A 83 8.19 5.82 16.02
C THR A 83 7.62 5.58 14.63
N MET A 84 8.46 5.31 13.62
CA MET A 84 8.02 4.93 12.27
C MET A 84 7.63 3.46 12.12
N PRO A 85 8.30 2.46 12.73
CA PRO A 85 7.92 1.07 12.57
C PRO A 85 6.69 0.78 13.39
N ARG A 86 5.86 -0.07 12.79
CA ARG A 86 4.41 -0.28 12.99
C ARG A 86 3.58 0.51 11.99
N SER A 87 3.69 1.84 11.91
CA SER A 87 2.92 2.61 10.91
C SER A 87 3.32 2.33 9.46
N THR A 88 4.56 1.92 9.20
CA THR A 88 5.10 1.75 7.84
C THR A 88 4.86 0.38 7.19
N GLY A 89 4.17 -0.54 7.87
CA GLY A 89 3.44 -1.58 7.13
C GLY A 89 2.37 -0.96 6.21
N VAL A 90 2.09 0.32 6.40
CA VAL A 90 0.88 1.02 5.98
C VAL A 90 1.19 2.44 5.45
N LEU A 91 2.31 2.67 4.78
CA LEU A 91 2.49 3.97 4.13
C LEU A 91 1.37 4.20 3.11
N GLY A 92 0.52 5.19 3.38
CA GLY A 92 -0.66 5.50 2.61
C GLY A 92 -1.97 4.83 3.03
N SER A 93 -2.04 4.25 4.23
CA SER A 93 -3.33 4.02 4.90
C SER A 93 -3.31 4.59 6.30
N SER A 94 -4.47 5.10 6.73
CA SER A 94 -4.65 5.84 7.99
C SER A 94 -4.42 5.01 9.26
N ARG A 95 -4.19 3.70 9.16
CA ARG A 95 -4.12 2.77 10.30
C ARG A 95 -2.70 2.32 10.66
N PRO A 96 -2.38 2.15 11.96
CA PRO A 96 -1.07 1.69 12.41
C PRO A 96 -0.80 0.22 12.10
N TYR A 97 -1.83 -0.58 11.83
CA TYR A 97 -1.70 -1.97 11.35
C TYR A 97 -2.88 -2.31 10.45
N TRP A 98 -2.73 -3.33 9.61
CA TRP A 98 -3.83 -3.83 8.78
C TRP A 98 -4.42 -5.10 9.35
N ASP A 99 -5.74 -5.12 9.45
CA ASP A 99 -6.48 -6.30 9.89
C ASP A 99 -6.70 -7.24 8.70
N TYR A 100 -5.70 -8.08 8.44
CA TYR A 100 -5.75 -9.06 7.36
C TYR A 100 -6.88 -10.07 7.55
N VAL A 101 -7.16 -10.44 8.80
CA VAL A 101 -8.24 -11.39 9.12
C VAL A 101 -9.59 -10.75 8.83
N GLY A 102 -9.83 -9.53 9.31
CA GLY A 102 -11.02 -8.74 8.98
C GLY A 102 -11.19 -8.43 7.49
N SER A 103 -10.09 -8.32 6.73
CA SER A 103 -10.14 -8.03 5.29
C SER A 103 -10.31 -9.27 4.42
N SER A 104 -10.16 -10.46 5.01
CA SER A 104 -10.28 -11.73 4.29
C SER A 104 -11.72 -11.96 3.87
N TYR A 105 -11.90 -12.49 2.67
CA TYR A 105 -13.22 -12.77 2.13
C TYR A 105 -13.67 -14.17 2.57
N ARG A 106 -14.85 -14.22 3.20
CA ARG A 106 -15.45 -15.44 3.75
C ARG A 106 -16.72 -15.88 3.03
N GLY A 107 -17.07 -15.24 1.91
CA GLY A 107 -18.26 -15.61 1.14
C GLY A 107 -18.11 -16.97 0.44
N GLN A 108 -19.24 -17.59 0.12
CA GLN A 108 -19.28 -18.91 -0.53
C GLN A 108 -18.82 -18.90 -1.99
N GLN A 109 -18.91 -17.77 -2.68
CA GLN A 109 -18.51 -17.61 -4.08
C GLN A 109 -17.31 -16.68 -4.19
N ASP A 110 -16.34 -17.02 -5.03
CA ASP A 110 -15.17 -16.17 -5.22
C ASP A 110 -15.55 -14.83 -5.84
N GLU A 111 -15.40 -13.75 -5.07
CA GLU A 111 -15.59 -12.39 -5.56
C GLU A 111 -14.36 -11.99 -6.39
N THR A 112 -14.60 -11.67 -7.67
CA THR A 112 -13.55 -11.35 -8.65
C THR A 112 -13.74 -9.95 -9.23
N LEU A 113 -12.63 -9.33 -9.65
CA LEU A 113 -12.65 -8.11 -10.46
C LEU A 113 -12.65 -8.46 -11.94
N GLN A 114 -13.34 -7.65 -12.73
CA GLN A 114 -13.32 -7.80 -14.18
C GLN A 114 -11.91 -7.52 -14.72
N ASN A 115 -11.36 -8.46 -15.47
CA ASN A 115 -10.09 -8.27 -16.17
C ASN A 115 -10.34 -7.70 -17.58
N PRO A 116 -9.93 -6.45 -17.88
CA PRO A 116 -10.14 -5.83 -19.18
C PRO A 116 -9.41 -6.52 -20.33
N TYR A 117 -8.33 -7.26 -20.07
CA TYR A 117 -7.54 -7.95 -21.11
C TYR A 117 -8.18 -9.25 -21.58
N CYS A 118 -9.06 -9.88 -20.79
CA CYS A 118 -9.79 -11.08 -21.22
C CYS A 118 -10.71 -10.79 -22.42
N ARG A 119 -11.33 -9.59 -22.47
CA ARG A 119 -12.18 -9.17 -23.59
C ARG A 119 -11.40 -9.07 -24.90
N ILE A 120 -10.14 -8.63 -24.83
CA ILE A 120 -9.27 -8.41 -25.99
C ILE A 120 -8.75 -9.74 -26.54
N SER A 121 -8.48 -10.72 -25.66
CA SER A 121 -7.99 -12.04 -26.08
C SER A 121 -9.07 -12.95 -26.69
N GLY A 122 -10.36 -12.60 -26.61
CA GLY A 122 -11.46 -13.46 -27.08
C GLY A 122 -11.64 -14.76 -26.27
N LYS A 123 -10.86 -14.98 -25.20
CA LYS A 123 -11.00 -16.11 -24.29
C LYS A 123 -12.03 -15.76 -23.23
N THR A 124 -13.23 -16.34 -23.34
CA THR A 124 -14.23 -16.30 -22.26
C THR A 124 -13.62 -16.91 -21.01
N GLN A 125 -13.84 -16.30 -19.83
CA GLN A 125 -13.46 -16.87 -18.55
C GLN A 125 -14.20 -18.21 -18.36
N GLY A 126 -13.60 -19.29 -18.87
CA GLY A 126 -13.98 -20.63 -18.48
C GLY A 126 -13.75 -20.74 -16.99
N THR A 127 -14.79 -21.06 -16.25
CA THR A 127 -14.78 -21.47 -14.85
C THR A 127 -13.87 -22.68 -14.68
N LYS A 128 -12.54 -22.48 -14.74
CA LYS A 128 -11.56 -23.48 -14.35
C LYS A 128 -11.68 -23.63 -12.83
N LYS A 129 -12.43 -24.65 -12.42
CA LYS A 129 -12.48 -25.16 -11.04
C LYS A 129 -11.10 -25.07 -10.43
N GLN A 130 -10.98 -24.24 -9.40
CA GLN A 130 -9.81 -24.17 -8.54
C GLN A 130 -9.45 -25.60 -8.12
N ARG A 131 -8.30 -26.10 -8.60
CA ARG A 131 -7.83 -27.46 -8.33
C ARG A 131 -7.52 -27.51 -6.82
N ARG A 132 -8.44 -28.08 -6.03
CA ARG A 132 -8.23 -28.37 -4.61
C ARG A 132 -6.90 -29.12 -4.48
N ARG A 133 -5.89 -28.50 -3.86
CA ARG A 133 -4.67 -29.20 -3.48
C ARG A 133 -5.06 -30.25 -2.43
N ILE A 134 -4.91 -31.51 -2.79
CA ILE A 134 -5.06 -32.65 -1.91
C ILE A 134 -3.73 -32.86 -1.19
N GLY A 135 -3.77 -32.77 0.15
CA GLY A 135 -2.98 -33.65 1.02
C GLY A 135 -1.78 -33.03 1.76
N SER A 136 -2.00 -32.61 3.01
CA SER A 136 -1.26 -33.17 4.14
C SER A 136 -2.22 -33.31 5.32
N LYS A 137 -2.56 -34.57 5.60
CA LYS A 137 -3.34 -35.03 6.75
C LYS A 137 -2.50 -34.83 8.03
N ASP A 138 -3.17 -34.62 9.16
CA ASP A 138 -2.67 -34.50 10.55
C ASP A 138 -2.29 -33.09 11.04
N LYS A 139 -3.29 -32.34 11.50
CA LYS A 139 -3.65 -32.27 12.93
C LYS A 139 -4.79 -31.27 13.11
N ASP A 140 -5.82 -31.71 13.81
CA ASP A 140 -6.86 -30.86 14.38
C ASP A 140 -6.21 -29.72 15.18
N LYS A 141 -6.04 -28.57 14.51
CA LYS A 141 -6.03 -27.28 15.18
C LYS A 141 -7.39 -26.70 14.87
N GLU A 142 -8.28 -26.78 15.85
CA GLU A 142 -9.37 -25.82 16.00
C GLU A 142 -8.74 -24.42 15.96
N ILE A 143 -8.57 -23.88 14.76
CA ILE A 143 -8.41 -22.45 14.57
C ILE A 143 -9.79 -21.94 14.89
N SER A 144 -9.96 -21.47 16.13
CA SER A 144 -11.12 -20.73 16.57
C SER A 144 -11.42 -19.71 15.47
N SER A 145 -12.48 -19.98 14.70
CA SER A 145 -12.98 -19.04 13.72
C SER A 145 -13.57 -17.89 14.53
N GLU A 146 -12.69 -16.94 14.85
CA GLU A 146 -13.07 -15.71 15.53
C GLU A 146 -14.25 -15.14 14.74
N LYS A 147 -15.39 -14.97 15.40
CA LYS A 147 -16.59 -14.43 14.78
C LYS A 147 -16.30 -12.98 14.44
N ILE A 148 -15.91 -12.73 13.20
CA ILE A 148 -15.69 -11.38 12.69
C ILE A 148 -17.07 -10.75 12.53
N THR A 149 -17.27 -9.58 13.14
CA THR A 149 -18.48 -8.79 12.97
C THR A 149 -18.46 -8.09 11.61
N ALA A 150 -19.62 -7.85 11.01
CA ALA A 150 -19.72 -7.09 9.76
C ALA A 150 -19.07 -5.70 9.87
N GLU A 151 -19.14 -5.08 11.05
CA GLU A 151 -18.48 -3.82 11.36
C GLU A 151 -16.95 -3.94 11.27
N ARG A 152 -16.36 -5.04 11.76
CA ARG A 152 -14.92 -5.29 11.66
C ARG A 152 -14.50 -5.51 10.21
N GLU A 153 -15.29 -6.21 9.40
CA GLU A 153 -15.00 -6.38 7.96
C GLU A 153 -15.04 -5.05 7.21
N GLN A 154 -16.09 -4.25 7.45
CA GLN A 154 -16.22 -2.93 6.84
C GLN A 154 -15.08 -2.00 7.27
N ALA A 155 -14.71 -2.05 8.55
CA ALA A 155 -13.59 -1.30 9.07
C ALA A 155 -12.26 -1.83 8.51
N ALA A 156 -12.05 -3.13 8.36
CA ALA A 156 -10.74 -3.67 7.98
C ALA A 156 -10.29 -3.24 6.57
N GLY A 157 -11.24 -2.90 5.69
CA GLY A 157 -10.98 -2.61 4.29
C GLY A 157 -10.93 -3.90 3.45
N GLN A 158 -10.51 -3.77 2.20
CA GLN A 158 -10.46 -4.89 1.28
C GLN A 158 -9.05 -5.09 0.71
N VAL A 159 -8.70 -6.34 0.49
CA VAL A 159 -7.48 -6.76 -0.20
C VAL A 159 -7.89 -7.55 -1.43
N TRP A 160 -7.35 -7.12 -2.57
CA TRP A 160 -7.50 -7.76 -3.86
C TRP A 160 -6.16 -8.33 -4.28
N VAL A 161 -6.16 -9.58 -4.73
CA VAL A 161 -4.96 -10.29 -5.16
C VAL A 161 -5.03 -10.60 -6.65
N ALA A 162 -3.90 -10.52 -7.33
CA ALA A 162 -3.69 -11.07 -8.65
C ALA A 162 -3.17 -12.50 -8.50
N ASP A 163 -4.01 -13.46 -8.87
CA ASP A 163 -3.73 -14.89 -8.89
C ASP A 163 -3.41 -15.32 -10.33
N CYS A 164 -2.25 -15.92 -10.55
CA CYS A 164 -1.85 -16.51 -11.82
C CYS A 164 -1.47 -17.96 -11.57
N GLU A 165 -2.25 -18.89 -12.13
CA GLU A 165 -2.01 -20.34 -11.98
C GLU A 165 -1.92 -20.85 -10.52
N GLY A 166 -2.57 -20.17 -9.57
CA GLY A 166 -2.55 -20.51 -8.14
C GLY A 166 -1.39 -19.84 -7.37
N GLU A 167 -0.59 -19.00 -8.02
CA GLU A 167 0.42 -18.16 -7.38
C GLU A 167 -0.07 -16.71 -7.28
N ILE A 168 0.09 -16.11 -6.09
CA ILE A 168 -0.21 -14.69 -5.90
C ILE A 168 0.97 -13.87 -6.39
N VAL A 169 0.76 -13.16 -7.50
CA VAL A 169 1.81 -12.39 -8.19
C VAL A 169 1.73 -10.88 -7.90
N GLY A 170 0.65 -10.43 -7.27
CA GLY A 170 0.43 -9.02 -6.93
C GLY A 170 -0.76 -8.82 -6.00
N CYS A 171 -0.84 -7.65 -5.38
CA CYS A 171 -1.98 -7.24 -4.56
C CYS A 171 -2.19 -5.72 -4.58
N ILE A 172 -3.43 -5.32 -4.30
CA ILE A 172 -3.83 -3.92 -4.08
C ILE A 172 -4.83 -3.88 -2.92
N PHE A 173 -4.70 -2.87 -2.06
CA PHE A 173 -5.55 -2.70 -0.89
C PHE A 173 -6.48 -1.52 -1.13
N ARG A 174 -7.73 -1.67 -0.70
CA ARG A 174 -8.73 -0.63 -0.63
C ARG A 174 -9.00 -0.33 0.84
N GLU A 175 -8.74 0.89 1.25
CA GLU A 175 -8.99 1.30 2.63
C GLU A 175 -10.49 1.39 2.94
N SER A 176 -10.85 1.26 4.21
CA SER A 176 -12.18 1.60 4.69
C SER A 176 -12.36 3.11 4.63
N GLU A 177 -12.91 3.61 3.53
CA GLU A 177 -13.24 5.03 3.38
C GLU A 177 -14.70 5.26 3.79
N THR A 178 -14.92 6.26 4.66
CA THR A 178 -16.26 6.59 5.16
C THR A 178 -16.92 7.68 4.33
N ARG A 179 -16.15 8.46 3.57
CA ARG A 179 -16.68 9.51 2.69
C ARG A 179 -17.47 8.89 1.53
N PRO A 180 -18.69 9.38 1.24
CA PRO A 180 -19.46 8.93 0.09
C PRO A 180 -18.75 9.34 -1.21
N GLY A 181 -18.84 8.49 -2.24
CA GLY A 181 -18.28 8.77 -3.57
C GLY A 181 -16.75 8.77 -3.68
N VAL A 182 -16.03 8.64 -2.56
CA VAL A 182 -14.57 8.65 -2.51
C VAL A 182 -14.03 7.29 -2.08
N ARG A 183 -12.89 6.87 -2.66
CA ARG A 183 -12.14 5.70 -2.21
C ARG A 183 -10.67 6.00 -2.06
N ARG A 184 -9.99 5.26 -1.19
CA ARG A 184 -8.54 5.27 -1.08
C ARG A 184 -7.97 3.90 -1.35
N ILE A 185 -6.97 3.86 -2.23
CA ILE A 185 -6.17 2.67 -2.51
C ILE A 185 -4.79 2.83 -1.89
N CYS A 186 -4.26 1.72 -1.38
CA CYS A 186 -2.94 1.68 -0.78
C CYS A 186 -2.26 0.34 -1.08
N ARG A 187 -0.96 0.25 -0.77
CA ARG A 187 -0.19 -1.00 -0.82
C ARG A 187 -0.34 -1.78 -2.13
N LEU A 188 -0.26 -1.06 -3.24
CA LEU A 188 -0.13 -1.70 -4.54
C LEU A 188 1.27 -2.31 -4.63
N VAL A 189 1.34 -3.64 -4.65
CA VAL A 189 2.59 -4.38 -4.75
C VAL A 189 2.48 -5.45 -5.82
N THR A 190 3.52 -5.56 -6.64
CA THR A 190 3.68 -6.64 -7.61
C THR A 190 4.99 -7.36 -7.34
N GLY A 191 4.98 -8.69 -7.49
CA GLY A 191 6.19 -9.52 -7.35
C GLY A 191 7.31 -8.99 -8.24
N CYS A 192 8.56 -9.06 -7.76
CA CYS A 192 9.70 -8.45 -8.44
C CYS A 192 9.88 -8.93 -9.89
N TRP A 193 9.57 -10.20 -10.16
CA TRP A 193 9.63 -10.84 -11.48
C TRP A 193 8.58 -10.32 -12.48
N TYR A 194 7.48 -9.74 -11.99
CA TYR A 194 6.34 -9.29 -12.79
C TYR A 194 6.24 -7.76 -12.89
N ARG A 195 7.25 -7.05 -12.37
CA ARG A 195 7.32 -5.58 -12.50
C ARG A 195 7.56 -5.20 -13.96
N ARG A 196 6.89 -4.13 -14.39
CA ARG A 196 6.91 -3.61 -15.78
C ARG A 196 6.18 -4.48 -16.83
N GLU A 197 5.56 -5.59 -16.42
CA GLU A 197 4.69 -6.40 -17.29
C GLU A 197 3.25 -5.87 -17.41
N GLY A 198 2.93 -4.73 -16.75
CA GLY A 198 1.59 -4.14 -16.76
C GLY A 198 0.66 -4.63 -15.64
N LEU A 199 1.09 -5.58 -14.81
CA LEU A 199 0.29 -6.11 -13.69
C LEU A 199 -0.24 -5.04 -12.73
N GLY A 200 0.59 -4.06 -12.36
CA GLY A 200 0.14 -2.97 -11.49
C GLY A 200 -0.97 -2.12 -12.12
N ARG A 201 -0.89 -1.88 -13.43
CA ARG A 201 -1.94 -1.16 -14.18
C ARG A 201 -3.22 -1.98 -14.22
N LEU A 202 -3.11 -3.29 -14.45
CA LEU A 202 -4.24 -4.22 -14.44
C LEU A 202 -4.99 -4.17 -13.10
N LEU A 203 -4.26 -4.28 -11.98
CA LEU A 203 -4.84 -4.23 -10.62
C LEU A 203 -5.58 -2.91 -10.38
N VAL A 204 -4.96 -1.78 -10.71
CA VAL A 204 -5.57 -0.46 -10.50
C VAL A 204 -6.81 -0.27 -11.38
N GLN A 205 -6.71 -0.51 -12.70
CA GLN A 205 -7.82 -0.30 -13.63
C GLN A 205 -9.04 -1.17 -13.31
N SER A 206 -8.83 -2.39 -12.85
CA SER A 206 -9.91 -3.32 -12.54
C SER A 206 -10.62 -2.96 -11.25
N LEU A 207 -9.88 -2.44 -10.26
CA LEU A 207 -10.47 -1.90 -9.05
C LEU A 207 -11.21 -0.58 -9.35
N GLU A 208 -10.63 0.32 -10.14
CA GLU A 208 -11.26 1.56 -10.59
C GLU A 208 -12.59 1.30 -11.30
N LEU A 209 -12.64 0.32 -12.22
CA LEU A 209 -13.86 -0.04 -12.93
C LEU A 209 -14.97 -0.47 -11.97
N LYS A 210 -14.63 -1.31 -10.98
CA LYS A 210 -15.59 -1.74 -9.96
C LYS A 210 -16.07 -0.59 -9.09
N GLU A 211 -15.17 0.28 -8.64
CA GLU A 211 -15.56 1.41 -7.80
C GLU A 211 -16.43 2.41 -8.59
N ARG A 212 -16.14 2.62 -9.88
CA ARG A 212 -16.98 3.42 -10.78
C ARG A 212 -18.39 2.85 -10.92
N GLU A 213 -18.51 1.54 -11.09
CA GLU A 213 -19.81 0.85 -11.12
C GLU A 213 -20.57 0.97 -9.79
N ALA A 214 -19.85 1.12 -8.68
CA ALA A 214 -20.40 1.40 -7.36
C ALA A 214 -20.75 2.89 -7.12
N GLY A 215 -20.61 3.74 -8.14
CA GLY A 215 -20.92 5.18 -8.05
C GLY A 215 -19.85 6.02 -7.37
N VAL A 216 -18.61 5.53 -7.28
CA VAL A 216 -17.46 6.31 -6.79
C VAL A 216 -17.02 7.25 -7.90
N HIS A 217 -16.90 8.54 -7.59
CA HIS A 217 -16.44 9.56 -8.54
C HIS A 217 -14.95 9.86 -8.41
N ARG A 218 -14.30 9.54 -7.27
CA ARG A 218 -12.89 9.87 -7.03
C ARG A 218 -12.12 8.80 -6.24
N VAL A 219 -10.89 8.52 -6.69
CA VAL A 219 -9.96 7.60 -6.02
C VAL A 219 -8.67 8.31 -5.65
N TYR A 220 -8.24 8.13 -4.40
CA TYR A 220 -6.98 8.63 -3.87
C TYR A 220 -5.95 7.51 -3.71
N ALA A 221 -4.69 7.83 -3.97
CA ALA A 221 -3.54 6.98 -3.72
C ALA A 221 -2.47 7.77 -2.97
N HIS A 222 -2.00 7.22 -1.86
CA HIS A 222 -0.89 7.79 -1.11
C HIS A 222 0.40 7.07 -1.46
N VAL A 223 1.40 7.82 -1.89
CA VAL A 223 2.68 7.30 -2.33
C VAL A 223 3.77 7.81 -1.40
N PRO A 224 4.65 6.98 -0.84
CA PRO A 224 5.76 7.45 -0.02
C PRO A 224 6.57 8.51 -0.76
N TYR A 225 6.88 9.63 -0.12
CA TYR A 225 7.58 10.76 -0.72
C TYR A 225 8.88 10.38 -1.48
N PRO A 226 9.74 9.47 -0.99
CA PRO A 226 10.95 9.07 -1.72
C PRO A 226 10.68 8.07 -2.86
N SER A 227 9.46 7.57 -3.03
CA SER A 227 9.12 6.57 -4.05
C SER A 227 8.94 7.21 -5.43
N LYS A 228 10.05 7.36 -6.16
CA LYS A 228 10.04 7.82 -7.56
C LYS A 228 9.33 6.85 -8.51
N VAL A 229 9.40 5.56 -8.22
CA VAL A 229 8.72 4.52 -9.01
C VAL A 229 7.21 4.63 -8.84
N GLY A 230 6.71 4.81 -7.61
CA GLY A 230 5.29 4.99 -7.35
C GLY A 230 4.75 6.27 -7.99
N GLU A 231 5.47 7.38 -7.84
CA GLU A 231 5.16 8.66 -8.48
C GLU A 231 5.02 8.53 -10.00
N ALA A 232 6.03 7.95 -10.67
CA ALA A 232 5.98 7.74 -12.11
C ALA A 232 4.85 6.78 -12.53
N PHE A 233 4.58 5.75 -11.74
CA PHE A 233 3.51 4.79 -12.00
C PHE A 233 2.13 5.46 -11.97
N PHE A 234 1.79 6.17 -10.89
CA PHE A 234 0.46 6.77 -10.74
C PHE A 234 0.22 7.87 -11.79
N ARG A 235 1.23 8.71 -12.09
CA ARG A 235 1.15 9.65 -13.22
C ARG A 235 0.86 8.94 -14.55
N LYS A 236 1.53 7.81 -14.83
CA LYS A 236 1.33 7.02 -16.07
C LYS A 236 -0.02 6.29 -16.13
N VAL A 237 -0.71 6.12 -15.01
CA VAL A 237 -2.06 5.54 -14.94
C VAL A 237 -3.15 6.63 -15.00
N GLY A 238 -2.74 7.91 -15.01
CA GLY A 238 -3.62 9.06 -15.16
C GLY A 238 -4.02 9.73 -13.84
N TYR A 239 -3.30 9.47 -12.76
CA TYR A 239 -3.51 10.20 -11.50
C TYR A 239 -2.77 11.53 -11.54
N LEU A 240 -3.40 12.55 -10.96
CA LEU A 240 -2.84 13.88 -10.74
C LEU A 240 -2.28 13.97 -9.33
N GLN A 241 -1.15 14.65 -9.16
CA GLN A 241 -0.60 14.90 -7.84
C GLN A 241 -1.32 16.10 -7.21
N LEU A 242 -1.77 15.93 -5.97
CA LEU A 242 -2.34 17.01 -5.18
C LEU A 242 -1.30 18.12 -4.98
N GLY A 243 -1.69 19.38 -5.23
CA GLY A 243 -0.82 20.56 -5.12
C GLY A 243 0.11 20.82 -6.31
N GLU A 244 -0.01 20.07 -7.42
CA GLU A 244 0.71 20.36 -8.68
C GLU A 244 -0.18 21.06 -9.73
N ALA A 245 -1.50 21.08 -9.56
CA ALA A 245 -2.42 21.82 -10.42
C ALA A 245 -2.38 23.32 -10.09
N VAL A 246 -2.23 24.15 -11.12
CA VAL A 246 -2.05 25.61 -11.02
C VAL A 246 -3.40 26.37 -10.99
N ASP A 247 -4.53 25.67 -11.18
CA ASP A 247 -5.83 26.33 -11.26
C ASP A 247 -6.49 26.50 -9.89
N GLU A 248 -6.77 27.76 -9.56
CA GLU A 248 -7.20 28.34 -8.28
C GLU A 248 -8.68 28.05 -7.91
N GLU A 249 -9.21 26.90 -8.30
CA GLU A 249 -10.50 26.41 -7.82
C GLU A 249 -10.31 25.02 -7.19
N GLU A 250 -9.53 24.98 -6.11
CA GLU A 250 -9.43 23.78 -5.27
C GLU A 250 -10.82 23.43 -4.72
N ASP A 251 -11.47 22.44 -5.34
CA ASP A 251 -12.67 21.79 -4.83
C ASP A 251 -12.57 21.62 -3.31
N GLU A 252 -13.63 21.97 -2.57
CA GLU A 252 -13.75 21.71 -1.13
C GLU A 252 -13.47 20.24 -0.77
N GLU A 253 -13.63 19.30 -1.71
CA GLU A 253 -13.26 17.89 -1.56
C GLU A 253 -11.76 17.60 -1.69
N ILE A 254 -11.04 18.34 -2.55
CA ILE A 254 -9.58 18.25 -2.73
C ILE A 254 -8.87 18.70 -1.44
N LYS A 255 -9.43 19.70 -0.74
CA LYS A 255 -8.91 20.19 0.55
C LYS A 255 -9.03 19.20 1.71
N LYS A 256 -9.88 18.18 1.59
CA LYS A 256 -10.12 17.19 2.67
C LYS A 256 -9.06 16.10 2.71
N GLU A 257 -8.31 15.88 1.64
CA GLU A 257 -7.28 14.84 1.61
C GLU A 257 -5.90 15.45 1.84
N THR A 258 -5.28 15.16 2.98
CA THR A 258 -3.96 15.70 3.31
C THR A 258 -2.88 14.61 3.28
N PRO A 259 -1.65 14.94 2.83
CA PRO A 259 -0.50 14.07 3.00
C PRO A 259 -0.32 13.65 4.47
N GLU A 260 0.10 12.41 4.69
CA GLU A 260 0.53 11.96 6.03
C GLU A 260 1.74 12.78 6.45
N ARG A 261 1.75 13.33 7.67
CA ARG A 261 2.84 14.16 8.18
C ARG A 261 3.60 13.45 9.29
N GLY A 262 4.93 13.55 9.26
CA GLY A 262 5.81 13.01 10.28
C GLY A 262 5.93 13.93 11.49
N PHE A 263 6.77 13.52 12.45
CA PHE A 263 6.99 14.21 13.74
C PHE A 263 7.27 15.72 13.65
N MET A 264 7.86 16.20 12.55
CA MET A 264 8.17 17.62 12.33
C MET A 264 7.17 18.32 11.38
N GLY A 265 6.01 17.73 11.14
CA GLY A 265 5.01 18.24 10.20
C GLY A 265 5.36 18.04 8.72
N TYR A 266 6.47 17.37 8.41
CA TYR A 266 6.88 17.10 7.03
C TYR A 266 6.03 16.01 6.37
N PRO A 267 5.62 16.17 5.10
CA PRO A 267 4.88 15.15 4.39
C PRO A 267 5.74 13.90 4.18
N LEU A 268 5.21 12.75 4.63
CA LEU A 268 5.76 11.40 4.44
C LEU A 268 5.25 10.77 3.14
N THR A 269 4.07 11.20 2.69
CA THR A 269 3.44 10.76 1.45
C THR A 269 3.20 11.92 0.49
N LYS A 270 3.05 11.59 -0.78
CA LYS A 270 2.46 12.42 -1.83
C LYS A 270 1.06 11.86 -2.07
N VAL A 271 0.08 12.75 -2.18
CA VAL A 271 -1.29 12.36 -2.49
C VAL A 271 -1.50 12.48 -3.98
N PHE A 272 -2.02 11.41 -4.57
CA PHE A 272 -2.44 11.32 -5.95
C PHE A 272 -3.95 11.10 -5.99
N TYR A 273 -4.63 11.69 -6.95
CA TYR A 273 -6.07 11.48 -7.15
C TYR A 273 -6.41 11.26 -8.62
N LYS A 274 -7.53 10.59 -8.86
CA LYS A 274 -8.10 10.37 -10.19
C LYS A 274 -9.61 10.34 -10.10
N ASP A 275 -10.25 11.07 -11.01
CA ASP A 275 -11.70 11.04 -11.19
C ASP A 275 -12.09 9.86 -12.09
N LEU A 276 -13.16 9.14 -11.73
CA LEU A 276 -13.58 7.88 -12.35
C LEU A 276 -14.70 8.02 -13.39
#